data_AF-A0A9J8BK07-F1
#
_entry.id   AF-A0A9J8BK07-F1
#
_cell.length_a   1.000
_cell.length_b   1.000
_cell.length_c   1.000
_cell.angle_alpha   90.00
_cell.angle_beta   90.00
_cell.angle_gamma   90.00
#
_symmetry.space_group_name_H-M   'P 1'
#
loop_
_entity.id
_entity.type
_entity.pdbx_description
1 polymer ?
#
loop_
_entity_poly.entity_id
_entity_poly.type
_entity_poly.pdbx_seq_one_letter_code
_entity_poly.pdbx_strand_id
1 'polypeptide(L)'
;YVAFHDPHRCGHSQPQYGVPYFIPGTPAARADIAAQYTTVSRLDQGIGLVLQELRDAGFENETLVIYSVREPMLVSSPEHQQRWEQLSQAYISLLDITPTILDCFSLLYPSYSLSGGRPVGLSGRSLLPALISEPSWVTVYASQSLHEVTMFYPMCSIHQGPYWLLHNMHYRMPFPIDQDFYMSPAFQDLLNRTQSGQPTGWFKTLNEYYYRERWELFDIQSDPTERRNLAGDPAYAPVLESLRDQLLKWQWQTEDPWVCEPDAVLETKLKPQCRLLYNGL
;
A
#
# COMPACT_ATOMS: atom_id res chain seq x y z
N TYR A 1 18.80 -7.09 7.34
CA TYR A 1 17.49 -7.30 6.69
C TYR A 1 17.15 -8.77 6.81
N VAL A 2 16.08 -9.10 7.54
CA VAL A 2 15.55 -10.47 7.64
C VAL A 2 14.20 -10.46 6.94
N ALA A 3 14.07 -11.23 5.87
CA ALA A 3 12.81 -11.43 5.17
C ALA A 3 12.31 -12.84 5.45
N PHE A 4 11.06 -12.95 5.92
CA PHE A 4 10.38 -14.23 6.04
C PHE A 4 9.62 -14.51 4.74
N HIS A 5 9.95 -15.60 4.06
CA HIS A 5 9.21 -16.10 2.90
C HIS A 5 8.38 -17.32 3.32
N ASP A 6 7.14 -17.40 2.82
CA ASP A 6 6.08 -18.32 3.25
C ASP A 6 6.47 -19.82 3.19
N PRO A 7 6.28 -20.57 4.29
CA PRO A 7 6.15 -22.03 4.26
C PRO A 7 4.70 -22.46 4.54
N HIS A 8 3.98 -22.90 3.51
CA HIS A 8 2.56 -23.27 3.57
C HIS A 8 2.13 -24.27 4.66
N ARG A 9 0.86 -24.06 5.12
CA ARG A 9 -0.17 -24.95 5.72
C ARG A 9 0.06 -25.60 7.10
N CYS A 10 -0.86 -25.32 8.04
CA CYS A 10 -1.22 -26.19 9.18
C CYS A 10 -2.69 -26.04 9.65
N GLY A 11 -3.39 -27.19 9.75
CA GLY A 11 -4.35 -27.66 10.77
C GLY A 11 -5.61 -26.91 11.27
N HIS A 12 -5.74 -25.59 11.18
CA HIS A 12 -6.84 -24.88 11.86
C HIS A 12 -7.99 -24.54 10.90
N SER A 13 -9.25 -24.73 11.33
CA SER A 13 -10.44 -24.59 10.49
C SER A 13 -11.35 -23.40 10.82
N GLN A 14 -11.11 -22.66 11.91
CA GLN A 14 -11.87 -21.46 12.27
C GLN A 14 -10.98 -20.28 12.68
N PRO A 15 -11.27 -19.05 12.22
CA PRO A 15 -10.51 -17.85 12.57
C PRO A 15 -10.85 -17.38 13.99
N GLN A 16 -9.81 -17.05 14.78
CA GLN A 16 -9.96 -16.64 16.18
C GLN A 16 -10.46 -15.18 16.36
N TYR A 17 -10.33 -14.33 15.33
CA TYR A 17 -10.56 -12.88 15.42
C TYR A 17 -11.56 -12.32 14.38
N GLY A 18 -12.46 -13.18 13.87
CA GLY A 18 -13.44 -12.79 12.84
C GLY A 18 -12.86 -12.74 11.43
N VAL A 19 -13.67 -12.30 10.46
CA VAL A 19 -13.30 -12.19 9.04
C VAL A 19 -13.25 -10.70 8.68
N PRO A 20 -12.14 -10.19 8.09
CA PRO A 20 -12.07 -8.80 7.64
C PRO A 20 -13.19 -8.46 6.67
N TYR A 21 -13.68 -7.20 6.68
CA TYR A 21 -14.85 -6.80 5.89
C TYR A 21 -14.69 -7.05 4.37
N PHE A 22 -13.45 -6.99 3.88
CA PHE A 22 -13.13 -7.19 2.47
C PHE A 22 -12.97 -8.65 2.07
N ILE A 23 -13.10 -9.61 3.00
CA ILE A 23 -13.05 -11.05 2.72
C ILE A 23 -14.49 -11.62 2.73
N PRO A 24 -14.88 -12.47 1.76
CA PRO A 24 -16.20 -13.09 1.76
C PRO A 24 -16.50 -13.86 3.05
N GLY A 25 -17.72 -13.72 3.59
CA GLY A 25 -18.16 -14.41 4.81
C GLY A 25 -18.44 -15.91 4.65
N THR A 26 -17.67 -16.63 3.83
CA THR A 26 -17.94 -18.03 3.46
C THR A 26 -17.05 -19.02 4.23
N PRO A 27 -17.43 -20.32 4.32
CA PRO A 27 -16.60 -21.33 4.97
C PRO A 27 -15.21 -21.49 4.34
N ALA A 28 -15.09 -21.36 3.01
CA ALA A 28 -13.82 -21.47 2.30
C ALA A 28 -12.85 -20.35 2.72
N ALA A 29 -13.33 -19.10 2.73
CA ALA A 29 -12.50 -17.96 3.12
C ALA A 29 -12.10 -18.02 4.62
N ARG A 30 -13.00 -18.51 5.49
CA ARG A 30 -12.68 -18.72 6.91
C ARG A 30 -11.58 -19.76 7.13
N ALA A 31 -11.58 -20.85 6.33
CA ALA A 31 -10.55 -21.86 6.40
C ALA A 31 -9.18 -21.30 5.94
N ASP A 32 -9.17 -20.50 4.88
CA ASP A 32 -7.94 -19.83 4.41
C ASP A 32 -7.37 -18.88 5.47
N ILE A 33 -8.21 -18.05 6.12
CA ILE A 33 -7.77 -17.18 7.21
C ILE A 33 -7.24 -17.99 8.41
N ALA A 34 -7.89 -19.08 8.77
CA ALA A 34 -7.43 -19.93 9.88
C ALA A 34 -6.03 -20.52 9.60
N ALA A 35 -5.78 -20.94 8.35
CA ALA A 35 -4.45 -21.36 7.92
C ALA A 35 -3.44 -20.21 7.98
N GLN A 36 -3.83 -19.01 7.53
CA GLN A 36 -2.99 -17.81 7.62
C GLN A 36 -2.59 -17.48 9.07
N TYR A 37 -3.52 -17.56 10.03
CA TYR A 37 -3.23 -17.27 11.44
C TYR A 37 -2.20 -18.23 12.03
N THR A 38 -2.22 -19.49 11.60
CA THR A 38 -1.20 -20.47 12.02
C THR A 38 0.18 -20.08 11.49
N THR A 39 0.26 -19.62 10.24
CA THR A 39 1.51 -19.09 9.66
C THR A 39 2.00 -17.84 10.37
N VAL A 40 1.09 -16.92 10.73
CA VAL A 40 1.41 -15.71 11.50
C VAL A 40 1.96 -16.05 12.88
N SER A 41 1.40 -17.08 13.56
CA SER A 41 1.95 -17.54 14.85
C SER A 41 3.38 -18.05 14.73
N ARG A 42 3.74 -18.72 13.63
CA ARG A 42 5.13 -19.13 13.38
C ARG A 42 6.04 -17.94 13.07
N LEU A 43 5.54 -16.94 12.33
CA LEU A 43 6.29 -15.69 12.10
C LEU A 43 6.61 -14.99 13.42
N ASP A 44 5.61 -14.86 14.30
CA ASP A 44 5.75 -14.28 15.64
C ASP A 44 6.83 -14.99 16.47
N GLN A 45 6.79 -16.32 16.53
CA GLN A 45 7.84 -17.11 17.18
C GLN A 45 9.23 -16.87 16.57
N GLY A 46 9.31 -16.76 15.23
CA GLY A 46 10.54 -16.47 14.52
C GLY A 46 11.12 -15.09 14.87
N ILE A 47 10.28 -14.07 15.01
CA ILE A 47 10.68 -12.73 15.48
C ILE A 47 11.24 -12.84 16.91
N GLY A 48 10.55 -13.58 17.79
CA GLY A 48 11.01 -13.81 19.15
C GLY A 48 12.41 -14.43 19.22
N LEU A 49 12.69 -15.42 18.36
CA LEU A 49 14.01 -16.04 18.25
C LEU A 49 15.08 -15.03 17.79
N VAL A 50 14.80 -14.24 16.75
CA VAL A 50 15.76 -13.23 16.25
C VAL A 50 16.08 -12.18 17.33
N LEU A 51 15.07 -11.70 18.06
CA LEU A 51 15.26 -10.76 19.16
C LEU A 51 16.03 -11.41 20.33
N GLN A 52 15.81 -12.70 20.60
CA GLN A 52 16.57 -13.43 21.61
C GLN A 52 18.05 -13.57 21.25
N GLU A 53 18.38 -13.87 19.99
CA GLU A 53 19.77 -13.92 19.54
C GLU A 53 20.47 -12.56 19.64
N LEU A 54 19.78 -11.45 19.35
CA LEU A 54 20.31 -10.10 19.56
C LEU A 54 20.60 -9.83 21.05
N ARG A 55 19.74 -10.31 21.95
CA ARG A 55 19.94 -10.24 23.40
C ARG A 55 21.15 -11.06 23.85
N ASP A 56 21.20 -12.31 23.44
CA ASP A 56 22.25 -13.25 23.87
C ASP A 56 23.63 -12.82 23.35
N ALA A 57 23.68 -12.16 22.20
CA ALA A 57 24.89 -11.53 21.66
C ALA A 57 25.25 -10.17 22.29
N GLY A 58 24.37 -9.61 23.14
CA GLY A 58 24.60 -8.35 23.86
C GLY A 58 24.31 -7.06 23.06
N PHE A 59 23.61 -7.14 21.93
CA PHE A 59 23.35 -5.99 21.04
C PHE A 59 21.94 -5.39 21.15
N GLU A 60 21.07 -5.91 22.03
CA GLU A 60 19.68 -5.44 22.18
C GLU A 60 19.59 -3.92 22.43
N ASN A 61 20.44 -3.37 23.30
CA ASN A 61 20.41 -1.96 23.68
C ASN A 61 21.14 -1.02 22.71
N GLU A 62 21.68 -1.54 21.61
CA GLU A 62 22.41 -0.79 20.58
C GLU A 62 21.78 -0.93 19.18
N THR A 63 20.61 -1.57 19.09
CA THR A 63 19.99 -1.92 17.81
C THR A 63 18.63 -1.22 17.64
N LEU A 64 18.49 -0.44 16.56
CA LEU A 64 17.17 0.00 16.08
C LEU A 64 16.43 -1.19 15.45
N VAL A 65 15.25 -1.51 15.96
CA VAL A 65 14.38 -2.56 15.41
C VAL A 65 13.21 -1.93 14.69
N ILE A 66 13.06 -2.25 13.40
CA ILE A 66 11.89 -1.90 12.59
C ILE A 66 11.23 -3.20 12.16
N TYR A 67 9.97 -3.39 12.54
CA TYR A 67 9.12 -4.47 12.04
C TYR A 67 8.00 -3.85 11.22
N SER A 68 7.77 -4.33 10.01
CA SER A 68 6.69 -3.84 9.18
C SER A 68 6.06 -4.97 8.39
N VAL A 69 4.74 -5.01 8.43
CA VAL A 69 3.85 -5.69 7.49
C VAL A 69 2.96 -4.62 6.85
N ARG A 70 2.10 -5.00 5.89
CA ARG A 70 1.23 -4.04 5.18
C ARG A 70 0.64 -2.96 6.10
N GLU A 71 0.17 -3.34 7.30
CA GLU A 71 -0.06 -2.50 8.51
C GLU A 71 -0.25 -3.45 9.73
N PRO A 72 0.20 -3.13 10.96
CA PRO A 72 0.93 -1.94 11.40
C PRO A 72 2.46 -2.04 11.26
N MET A 73 3.14 -0.89 11.20
CA MET A 73 4.59 -0.79 11.35
C MET A 73 4.96 -0.48 12.81
N LEU A 74 5.95 -1.20 13.34
CA LEU A 74 6.52 -1.03 14.67
C LEU A 74 7.96 -0.55 14.54
N VAL A 75 8.32 0.48 15.32
CA VAL A 75 9.68 1.02 15.39
C VAL A 75 10.09 1.10 16.85
N SER A 76 11.18 0.42 17.22
CA SER A 76 11.75 0.42 18.57
C SER A 76 13.20 0.90 18.50
N SER A 77 13.45 2.06 19.12
CA SER A 77 14.79 2.63 19.28
C SER A 77 15.20 2.56 20.75
N PRO A 78 16.39 2.02 21.08
CA PRO A 78 16.89 2.03 22.47
C PRO A 78 17.23 3.44 22.96
N GLU A 79 17.54 4.38 22.06
CA GLU A 79 17.87 5.77 22.38
C GLU A 79 16.64 6.66 22.55
N HIS A 80 15.51 6.31 21.90
CA HIS A 80 14.29 7.12 21.88
C HIS A 80 13.10 6.34 22.47
N GLN A 81 13.01 6.34 23.80
CA GLN A 81 12.02 5.56 24.55
C GLN A 81 10.77 6.36 24.95
N GLN A 82 10.70 7.66 24.65
CA GLN A 82 9.66 8.59 25.10
C GLN A 82 8.24 8.15 24.68
N ARG A 83 8.14 7.40 23.58
CA ARG A 83 6.88 6.93 23.00
C ARG A 83 6.80 5.42 22.81
N TRP A 84 7.57 4.64 23.57
CA TRP A 84 7.38 3.19 23.62
C TRP A 84 5.95 2.85 24.04
N GLU A 85 5.39 1.80 23.43
CA GLU A 85 4.01 1.32 23.66
C GLU A 85 2.90 2.34 23.32
N GLN A 86 3.23 3.45 22.66
CA GLN A 86 2.25 4.42 22.18
C GLN A 86 1.87 4.17 20.72
N LEU A 87 0.64 4.52 20.37
CA LEU A 87 0.16 4.53 19.00
C LEU A 87 0.40 5.91 18.37
N SER A 88 0.91 5.93 17.14
CA SER A 88 0.95 7.13 16.29
C SER A 88 -0.21 7.12 15.30
N GLN A 89 -0.77 8.29 15.04
CA GLN A 89 -1.77 8.55 14.00
C GLN A 89 -1.14 9.18 12.75
N ALA A 90 0.19 9.35 12.75
CA ALA A 90 0.91 9.91 11.63
C ALA A 90 0.86 8.98 10.41
N TYR A 91 0.65 9.60 9.25
CA TYR A 91 0.64 8.91 7.97
C TYR A 91 2.08 8.73 7.51
N ILE A 92 2.50 7.47 7.38
CA ILE A 92 3.87 7.07 7.08
C ILE A 92 3.90 6.08 5.90
N SER A 93 5.03 6.00 5.21
CA SER A 93 5.24 5.13 4.06
C SER A 93 6.44 4.21 4.29
N LEU A 94 6.47 3.05 3.63
CA LEU A 94 7.69 2.24 3.58
C LEU A 94 8.87 2.99 2.92
N LEU A 95 8.59 4.04 2.12
CA LEU A 95 9.60 4.96 1.60
C LEU A 95 10.34 5.75 2.70
N ASP A 96 9.81 5.78 3.92
CA ASP A 96 10.41 6.42 5.09
C ASP A 96 11.48 5.54 5.77
N ILE A 97 11.54 4.24 5.47
CA ILE A 97 12.51 3.32 6.10
C ILE A 97 13.94 3.70 5.73
N THR A 98 14.23 3.88 4.44
CA THR A 98 15.58 4.25 3.98
C THR A 98 16.08 5.56 4.62
N PRO A 99 15.36 6.69 4.56
CA PRO A 99 15.81 7.91 5.23
C PRO A 99 15.90 7.76 6.76
N THR A 100 15.05 6.94 7.39
CA THR A 100 15.16 6.64 8.84
C THR A 100 16.45 5.91 9.19
N ILE A 101 16.83 4.90 8.41
CA ILE A 101 18.07 4.14 8.63
C ILE A 101 19.28 5.05 8.39
N LEU A 102 19.26 5.86 7.32
CA LEU A 102 20.34 6.82 7.05
C LEU A 102 20.51 7.81 8.21
N ASP A 103 19.41 8.36 8.73
CA ASP A 103 19.41 9.27 9.88
C ASP A 103 19.95 8.58 11.14
N CYS A 104 19.54 7.35 11.41
CA CYS A 104 20.04 6.53 12.52
C CYS A 104 21.57 6.38 12.51
N PHE A 105 22.18 6.28 11.33
CA PHE A 105 23.63 6.18 11.17
C PHE A 105 24.30 7.52 10.87
N SER A 106 23.58 8.64 10.94
CA SER A 106 24.08 9.98 10.59
C SER A 106 24.70 10.05 9.18
N LEU A 107 24.11 9.31 8.23
CA LEU A 107 24.55 9.26 6.84
C LEU A 107 23.74 10.21 5.97
N LEU A 108 24.42 10.95 5.10
CA LEU A 108 23.79 11.77 4.08
C LEU A 108 23.43 10.92 2.87
N TYR A 109 22.25 11.15 2.29
CA TYR A 109 21.91 10.58 0.99
C TYR A 109 22.80 11.22 -0.09
N PRO A 110 23.53 10.43 -0.89
CA PRO A 110 24.47 10.97 -1.87
C PRO A 110 23.74 11.71 -2.99
N SER A 111 24.39 12.71 -3.57
CA SER A 111 23.90 13.38 -4.77
C SER A 111 24.38 12.64 -6.02
N TYR A 112 23.44 12.10 -6.79
CA TYR A 112 23.70 11.43 -8.07
C TYR A 112 22.46 11.50 -8.96
N SER A 113 22.63 11.28 -10.27
CA SER A 113 21.53 11.19 -11.24
C SER A 113 21.49 9.79 -11.86
N LEU A 114 20.30 9.31 -12.20
CA LEU A 114 20.13 8.13 -13.03
C LEU A 114 20.03 8.56 -14.49
N SER A 115 20.78 7.92 -15.39
CA SER A 115 20.67 8.10 -16.86
C SER A 115 20.74 9.56 -17.36
N GLY A 116 21.48 10.44 -16.67
CA GLY A 116 21.58 11.87 -17.01
C GLY A 116 20.32 12.69 -16.70
N GLY A 117 19.38 12.15 -15.93
CA GLY A 117 18.19 12.82 -15.42
C GLY A 117 18.46 13.77 -14.25
N ARG A 118 17.40 14.18 -13.54
CA ARG A 118 17.56 15.06 -12.36
C ARG A 118 18.27 14.30 -11.23
N PRO A 119 18.87 15.03 -10.28
CA PRO A 119 19.40 14.41 -9.08
C PRO A 119 18.32 13.61 -8.35
N VAL A 120 18.63 12.37 -8.00
CA VAL A 120 17.71 11.49 -7.27
C VAL A 120 17.53 12.03 -5.86
N GLY A 121 16.27 12.17 -5.44
CA GLY A 121 15.89 12.53 -4.08
C GLY A 121 14.97 11.48 -3.47
N LEU A 122 15.08 11.27 -2.17
CA LEU A 122 14.12 10.48 -1.41
C LEU A 122 12.88 11.34 -1.14
N SER A 123 11.70 10.81 -1.46
CA SER A 123 10.42 11.45 -1.15
C SER A 123 9.91 11.16 0.26
N GLY A 124 10.44 10.11 0.90
CA GLY A 124 10.21 9.79 2.30
C GLY A 124 11.00 10.68 3.26
N ARG A 125 10.78 10.47 4.56
CA ARG A 125 11.41 11.21 5.67
C ARG A 125 11.84 10.26 6.79
N SER A 126 12.75 10.71 7.64
CA SER A 126 13.10 9.96 8.85
C SER A 126 11.92 9.92 9.83
N LEU A 127 11.68 8.73 10.40
CA LEU A 127 10.68 8.47 11.43
C LEU A 127 11.22 8.69 12.85
N LEU A 128 12.54 8.88 13.03
CA LEU A 128 13.13 9.06 14.36
C LEU A 128 12.50 10.23 15.15
N PRO A 129 12.18 11.39 14.55
CA PRO A 129 11.48 12.45 15.27
C PRO A 129 10.12 12.02 15.82
N ALA A 130 9.42 11.10 15.15
CA ALA A 130 8.13 10.59 15.59
C ALA A 130 8.22 9.73 16.85
N LEU A 131 9.41 9.19 17.18
CA LEU A 131 9.65 8.43 18.41
C LEU A 131 9.74 9.34 19.65
N ILE A 132 9.95 10.64 19.44
CA ILE A 132 10.06 11.65 20.51
C ILE A 132 8.73 12.38 20.70
N SER A 133 8.11 12.84 19.61
CA SER A 133 6.85 13.59 19.64
C SER A 133 5.96 13.23 18.45
N GLU A 134 4.64 13.31 18.63
CA GLU A 134 3.68 12.99 17.57
C GLU A 134 3.71 14.05 16.46
N PRO A 135 4.04 13.67 15.21
CA PRO A 135 4.03 14.60 14.10
C PRO A 135 2.63 14.74 13.49
N SER A 136 2.37 15.86 12.83
CA SER A 136 1.12 16.12 12.09
C SER A 136 1.19 15.65 10.63
N TRP A 137 1.88 14.55 10.35
CA TRP A 137 1.99 14.03 8.98
C TRP A 137 0.69 13.37 8.55
N VAL A 138 0.12 13.83 7.45
CA VAL A 138 -1.21 13.43 6.99
C VAL A 138 -1.22 13.01 5.52
N THR A 139 -0.07 12.83 4.86
CA THR A 139 -0.03 12.55 3.42
C THR A 139 0.94 11.44 3.07
N VAL A 140 0.44 10.43 2.36
CA VAL A 140 1.24 9.35 1.77
C VAL A 140 0.85 9.12 0.31
N TYR A 141 1.79 8.60 -0.47
CA TYR A 141 1.64 8.32 -1.89
C TYR A 141 1.96 6.86 -2.17
N ALA A 142 1.37 6.32 -3.24
CA ALA A 142 1.72 5.00 -3.77
C ALA A 142 1.67 5.00 -5.29
N SER A 143 2.49 4.14 -5.90
CA SER A 143 2.49 3.87 -7.33
C SER A 143 2.71 2.37 -7.56
N GLN A 144 1.95 1.80 -8.49
CA GLN A 144 2.04 0.42 -8.93
C GLN A 144 1.85 0.40 -10.45
N SER A 145 2.70 -0.32 -11.18
CA SER A 145 2.58 -0.46 -12.64
C SER A 145 2.19 -1.87 -13.05
N LEU A 146 2.98 -2.85 -12.61
CA LEU A 146 2.83 -4.28 -12.90
C LEU A 146 2.72 -5.06 -11.60
N HIS A 147 2.16 -6.27 -11.68
CA HIS A 147 2.35 -7.31 -10.67
C HIS A 147 3.10 -8.50 -11.29
N GLU A 148 2.41 -9.36 -12.04
CA GLU A 148 3.06 -10.21 -13.05
C GLU A 148 3.31 -9.39 -14.33
N VAL A 149 4.22 -9.86 -15.19
CA VAL A 149 4.52 -9.20 -16.47
C VAL A 149 3.30 -9.10 -17.39
N THR A 150 2.32 -9.99 -17.23
CA THR A 150 1.04 -10.03 -17.96
C THR A 150 -0.02 -9.10 -17.36
N MET A 151 0.23 -8.53 -16.18
CA MET A 151 -0.75 -7.77 -15.39
C MET A 151 -0.42 -6.28 -15.40
N PHE A 152 -0.53 -5.66 -16.58
CA PHE A 152 -0.34 -4.21 -16.72
C PHE A 152 -1.63 -3.46 -16.39
N TYR A 153 -1.73 -2.99 -15.15
CA TYR A 153 -2.83 -2.17 -14.66
C TYR A 153 -2.26 -1.06 -13.75
N PRO A 154 -1.68 0.00 -14.33
CA PRO A 154 -1.03 1.04 -13.54
C PRO A 154 -2.02 1.84 -12.69
N MET A 155 -1.64 2.04 -11.43
CA MET A 155 -2.39 2.81 -10.45
C MET A 155 -1.44 3.72 -9.67
N CYS A 156 -1.86 4.97 -9.46
CA CYS A 156 -1.24 5.85 -8.50
C CYS A 156 -2.27 6.32 -7.48
N SER A 157 -1.85 6.58 -6.26
CA SER A 157 -2.76 7.06 -5.23
C SER A 157 -2.13 8.06 -4.29
N ILE A 158 -2.95 8.95 -3.73
CA ILE A 158 -2.61 9.84 -2.63
C ILE A 158 -3.65 9.64 -1.53
N HIS A 159 -3.18 9.44 -0.30
CA HIS A 159 -4.02 9.46 0.89
C HIS A 159 -3.64 10.72 1.68
N GLN A 160 -4.59 11.65 1.85
CA GLN A 160 -4.40 12.88 2.60
C GLN A 160 -5.54 13.11 3.61
N GLY A 161 -5.20 13.12 4.90
CA GLY A 161 -6.19 13.22 5.96
C GLY A 161 -7.25 12.12 5.81
N PRO A 162 -8.56 12.43 5.78
CA PRO A 162 -9.60 11.41 5.62
C PRO A 162 -9.81 10.97 4.16
N TYR A 163 -9.09 11.55 3.19
CA TYR A 163 -9.38 11.32 1.78
C TYR A 163 -8.34 10.41 1.12
N TRP A 164 -8.82 9.37 0.45
CA TRP A 164 -8.00 8.52 -0.40
C TRP A 164 -8.43 8.66 -1.87
N LEU A 165 -7.51 9.12 -2.72
CA LEU A 165 -7.68 9.22 -4.16
C LEU A 165 -6.85 8.16 -4.87
N LEU A 166 -7.46 7.42 -5.79
CA LEU A 166 -6.82 6.48 -6.71
C LEU A 166 -7.03 6.93 -8.17
N HIS A 167 -5.99 6.77 -8.98
CA HIS A 167 -6.01 6.95 -10.44
C HIS A 167 -5.75 5.60 -11.11
N ASN A 168 -6.79 4.99 -11.68
CA ASN A 168 -6.71 3.78 -12.47
C ASN A 168 -6.42 4.15 -13.93
N MET A 169 -5.17 4.07 -14.38
CA MET A 169 -4.80 4.54 -15.72
C MET A 169 -5.42 3.67 -16.82
N HIS A 170 -5.59 2.37 -16.58
CA HIS A 170 -6.12 1.39 -17.53
C HIS A 170 -7.53 0.90 -17.17
N TYR A 171 -8.34 1.78 -16.56
CA TYR A 171 -9.68 1.46 -16.02
C TYR A 171 -10.68 0.84 -17.01
N ARG A 172 -10.51 1.05 -18.33
CA ARG A 172 -11.37 0.43 -19.35
C ARG A 172 -11.11 -1.07 -19.54
N MET A 173 -10.00 -1.58 -19.02
CA MET A 173 -9.67 -3.00 -18.99
C MET A 173 -10.06 -3.61 -17.64
N PRO A 174 -10.40 -4.90 -17.58
CA PRO A 174 -10.67 -5.55 -16.30
C PRO A 174 -9.39 -5.59 -15.43
N PHE A 175 -9.54 -5.35 -14.14
CA PHE A 175 -8.46 -5.52 -13.15
C PHE A 175 -7.90 -6.95 -13.21
N PRO A 176 -6.59 -7.14 -13.41
CA PRO A 176 -6.02 -8.46 -13.57
C PRO A 176 -6.00 -9.25 -12.25
N ILE A 177 -6.04 -10.58 -12.34
CA ILE A 177 -5.89 -11.51 -11.22
C ILE A 177 -4.60 -12.29 -11.40
N ASP A 178 -3.75 -12.32 -10.39
CA ASP A 178 -2.52 -13.10 -10.38
C ASP A 178 -2.81 -14.59 -10.20
N GLN A 179 -1.89 -15.43 -10.69
CA GLN A 179 -2.08 -16.88 -10.75
C GLN A 179 -2.17 -17.50 -9.35
N ASP A 180 -1.39 -16.98 -8.40
CA ASP A 180 -1.37 -17.49 -7.03
C ASP A 180 -2.69 -17.20 -6.32
N PHE A 181 -3.21 -15.97 -6.40
CA PHE A 181 -4.50 -15.61 -5.84
C PHE A 181 -5.66 -16.29 -6.56
N TYR A 182 -5.59 -16.46 -7.88
CA TYR A 182 -6.61 -17.18 -8.66
C TYR A 182 -6.83 -18.59 -8.11
N MET A 183 -5.75 -19.27 -7.72
CA MET A 183 -5.79 -20.64 -7.20
C MET A 183 -6.21 -20.72 -5.72
N SER A 184 -6.37 -19.59 -5.02
CA SER A 184 -6.77 -19.60 -3.61
C SER A 184 -8.19 -20.16 -3.42
N PRO A 185 -8.44 -20.96 -2.36
CA PRO A 185 -9.78 -21.47 -2.05
C PRO A 185 -10.83 -20.35 -1.90
N ALA A 186 -10.47 -19.23 -1.28
CA ALA A 186 -11.34 -18.07 -1.14
C ALA A 186 -11.77 -17.48 -2.50
N PHE A 187 -10.83 -17.27 -3.44
CA PHE A 187 -11.16 -16.74 -4.75
C PHE A 187 -11.94 -17.75 -5.60
N GLN A 188 -11.59 -19.04 -5.55
CA GLN A 188 -12.33 -20.10 -6.25
C GLN A 188 -13.79 -20.21 -5.76
N ASP A 189 -14.06 -20.11 -4.46
CA ASP A 189 -15.42 -20.07 -3.91
C ASP A 189 -16.18 -18.82 -4.36
N LEU A 190 -15.54 -17.64 -4.34
CA LEU A 190 -16.13 -16.40 -4.85
C LEU A 190 -16.51 -16.52 -6.33
N LEU A 191 -15.62 -17.05 -7.16
CA LEU A 191 -15.84 -17.22 -8.59
C LEU A 191 -16.98 -18.20 -8.87
N ASN A 192 -16.98 -19.37 -8.21
CA ASN A 192 -18.01 -20.39 -8.38
C ASN A 192 -19.40 -19.88 -7.96
N ARG A 193 -19.49 -19.16 -6.83
CA ARG A 193 -20.75 -18.54 -6.38
C ARG A 193 -21.25 -17.49 -7.37
N THR A 194 -20.34 -16.63 -7.85
CA THR A 194 -20.67 -15.63 -8.86
C THR A 194 -21.23 -16.26 -10.13
N GLN A 195 -20.55 -17.28 -10.66
CA GLN A 195 -20.97 -17.97 -11.90
C GLN A 195 -22.30 -18.72 -11.75
N SER A 196 -22.56 -19.29 -10.57
CA SER A 196 -23.80 -20.02 -10.28
C SER A 196 -24.96 -19.13 -9.80
N GLY A 197 -24.76 -17.80 -9.74
CA GLY A 197 -25.77 -16.86 -9.25
C GLY A 197 -26.09 -17.01 -7.76
N GLN A 198 -25.21 -17.66 -6.99
CA GLN A 198 -25.36 -17.83 -5.55
C GLN A 198 -24.87 -16.58 -4.80
N PRO A 199 -25.42 -16.28 -3.60
CA PRO A 199 -24.88 -15.24 -2.75
C PRO A 199 -23.39 -15.48 -2.44
N THR A 200 -22.56 -14.49 -2.75
CA THR A 200 -21.10 -14.52 -2.53
C THR A 200 -20.73 -14.26 -1.08
N GLY A 201 -21.58 -13.56 -0.33
CA GLY A 201 -21.27 -13.11 1.02
C GLY A 201 -20.13 -12.08 1.07
N TRP A 202 -19.84 -11.44 -0.06
CA TRP A 202 -18.81 -10.43 -0.21
C TRP A 202 -19.40 -9.02 -0.27
N PHE A 203 -18.64 -8.01 0.17
CA PHE A 203 -19.06 -6.61 0.18
C PHE A 203 -19.08 -5.93 -1.21
N LYS A 204 -18.47 -6.59 -2.21
CA LYS A 204 -18.44 -6.20 -3.63
C LYS A 204 -18.91 -7.38 -4.51
N THR A 205 -19.05 -7.12 -5.80
CA THR A 205 -19.20 -8.12 -6.86
C THR A 205 -17.92 -8.22 -7.68
N LEU A 206 -17.70 -9.35 -8.37
CA LEU A 206 -16.57 -9.47 -9.29
C LEU A 206 -16.63 -8.42 -10.41
N ASN A 207 -17.83 -8.04 -10.87
CA ASN A 207 -17.98 -7.00 -11.89
C ASN A 207 -17.44 -5.64 -11.40
N GLU A 208 -17.83 -5.22 -10.19
CA GLU A 208 -17.29 -3.98 -9.57
C GLU A 208 -15.78 -4.07 -9.31
N TYR A 209 -15.26 -5.26 -9.00
CA TYR A 209 -13.84 -5.45 -8.75
C TYR A 209 -13.01 -5.36 -10.03
N TYR A 210 -13.52 -5.90 -11.13
CA TYR A 210 -12.88 -5.89 -12.44
C TYR A 210 -12.97 -4.54 -13.12
N TYR A 211 -14.15 -3.94 -13.19
CA TYR A 211 -14.38 -2.71 -13.95
C TYR A 211 -14.52 -1.53 -12.99
N ARG A 212 -13.40 -0.84 -12.77
CA ARG A 212 -13.31 0.29 -11.85
C ARG A 212 -13.42 1.61 -12.60
N GLU A 213 -13.74 2.66 -11.87
CA GLU A 213 -13.74 4.02 -12.40
C GLU A 213 -12.30 4.52 -12.57
N ARG A 214 -12.09 5.47 -13.49
CA ARG A 214 -10.77 6.08 -13.69
C ARG A 214 -10.25 6.76 -12.43
N TRP A 215 -11.13 7.50 -11.77
CA TRP A 215 -10.84 8.20 -10.52
C TRP A 215 -11.75 7.63 -9.43
N GLU A 216 -11.14 7.18 -8.35
CA GLU A 216 -11.86 6.71 -7.16
C GLU A 216 -11.45 7.58 -5.98
N LEU A 217 -12.38 8.38 -5.45
CA LEU A 217 -12.17 9.23 -4.29
C LEU A 217 -13.05 8.72 -3.15
N PHE A 218 -12.44 8.43 -2.00
CA PHE A 218 -13.14 7.96 -0.81
C PHE A 218 -12.85 8.89 0.38
N ASP A 219 -13.88 9.14 1.18
CA ASP A 219 -13.71 9.65 2.55
C ASP A 219 -13.71 8.43 3.49
N ILE A 220 -12.53 8.00 3.90
CA ILE A 220 -12.33 6.80 4.70
C ILE A 220 -12.84 6.94 6.14
N GLN A 221 -13.09 8.17 6.61
CA GLN A 221 -13.65 8.40 7.94
C GLN A 221 -15.15 8.11 7.95
N SER A 222 -15.87 8.54 6.91
CA SER A 222 -17.32 8.31 6.80
C SER A 222 -17.67 7.00 6.09
N ASP A 223 -16.79 6.51 5.20
CA ASP A 223 -16.91 5.24 4.49
C ASP A 223 -15.61 4.43 4.58
N PRO A 224 -15.36 3.75 5.72
CA PRO A 224 -14.17 2.92 5.90
C PRO A 224 -14.14 1.68 5.00
N THR A 225 -15.21 1.42 4.22
CA THR A 225 -15.30 0.29 3.31
C THR A 225 -15.09 0.67 1.84
N GLU A 226 -14.89 1.96 1.54
CA GLU A 226 -14.59 2.46 0.19
C GLU A 226 -15.63 1.99 -0.85
N ARG A 227 -16.91 2.13 -0.51
CA ARG A 227 -18.05 1.73 -1.36
C ARG A 227 -18.64 2.91 -2.12
N ARG A 228 -18.57 4.11 -1.57
CA ARG A 228 -19.08 5.32 -2.19
C ARG A 228 -17.95 6.11 -2.83
N ASN A 229 -17.76 5.94 -4.13
CA ASN A 229 -16.87 6.78 -4.90
C ASN A 229 -17.45 8.22 -5.00
N LEU A 230 -16.69 9.19 -4.51
CA LEU A 230 -17.02 10.62 -4.46
C LEU A 230 -16.46 11.40 -5.65
N ALA A 231 -15.68 10.78 -6.55
CA ALA A 231 -15.00 11.49 -7.64
C ALA A 231 -15.97 12.17 -8.62
N GLY A 232 -17.19 11.64 -8.76
CA GLY A 232 -18.25 12.24 -9.57
C GLY A 232 -19.17 13.22 -8.82
N ASP A 233 -18.98 13.39 -7.51
CA ASP A 233 -19.84 14.25 -6.68
C ASP A 233 -19.36 15.71 -6.76
N PRO A 234 -20.16 16.66 -7.28
CA PRO A 234 -19.76 18.06 -7.43
C PRO A 234 -19.36 18.74 -6.11
N ALA A 235 -19.88 18.26 -4.97
CA ALA A 235 -19.52 18.79 -3.66
C ALA A 235 -18.04 18.51 -3.30
N TYR A 236 -17.45 17.47 -3.86
CA TYR A 236 -16.07 17.05 -3.62
C TYR A 236 -15.10 17.45 -4.74
N ALA A 237 -15.55 18.17 -5.78
CA ALA A 237 -14.70 18.62 -6.88
C ALA A 237 -13.44 19.39 -6.42
N PRO A 238 -13.51 20.32 -5.45
CA PRO A 238 -12.32 21.02 -4.95
C PRO A 238 -11.31 20.08 -4.26
N VAL A 239 -11.81 19.06 -3.55
CA VAL A 239 -10.97 18.04 -2.89
C VAL A 239 -10.28 17.19 -3.95
N LEU A 240 -11.04 16.71 -4.94
CA LEU A 240 -10.53 15.93 -6.05
C LEU A 240 -9.43 16.67 -6.82
N GLU A 241 -9.65 17.93 -7.19
CA GLU A 241 -8.67 18.75 -7.91
C GLU A 241 -7.39 18.94 -7.09
N SER A 242 -7.52 19.27 -5.79
CA SER A 242 -6.37 19.45 -4.92
C SER A 242 -5.53 18.18 -4.76
N LEU A 243 -6.16 17.02 -4.62
CA LEU A 243 -5.46 15.74 -4.51
C LEU A 243 -4.83 15.32 -5.85
N ARG A 244 -5.49 15.57 -6.98
CA ARG A 244 -4.93 15.34 -8.32
C ARG A 244 -3.67 16.17 -8.55
N ASP A 245 -3.69 17.44 -8.18
CA ASP A 245 -2.53 18.33 -8.32
C ASP A 245 -1.35 17.88 -7.46
N GLN A 246 -1.62 17.45 -6.23
CA GLN A 246 -0.58 16.92 -5.33
C GLN A 246 0.00 15.60 -5.84
N LEU A 247 -0.86 14.68 -6.32
CA LEU A 247 -0.42 13.42 -6.91
C LEU A 247 0.44 13.67 -8.15
N LEU A 248 -0.01 14.53 -9.07
CA LEU A 248 0.72 14.90 -10.27
C LEU A 248 2.08 15.54 -9.95
N LYS A 249 2.11 16.43 -8.94
CA LYS A 249 3.36 17.02 -8.47
C LYS A 249 4.34 15.95 -7.97
N TRP A 250 3.87 14.98 -7.18
CA TRP A 250 4.69 13.88 -6.70
C TRP A 250 5.20 12.99 -7.84
N GLN A 251 4.37 12.67 -8.82
CA GLN A 251 4.77 11.93 -10.03
C GLN A 251 5.89 12.66 -10.80
N TRP A 252 5.78 13.97 -10.99
CA TRP A 252 6.85 14.77 -11.61
C TRP A 252 8.13 14.86 -10.77
N GLN A 253 8.01 14.92 -9.45
CA GLN A 253 9.16 14.94 -8.54
C GLN A 253 9.92 13.62 -8.54
N THR A 254 9.22 12.51 -8.75
CA THR A 254 9.78 11.15 -8.75
C THR A 254 10.11 10.64 -10.15
N GLU A 255 10.04 11.50 -11.17
CA GLU A 255 10.28 11.17 -12.59
C GLU A 255 9.46 9.97 -13.09
N ASP A 256 8.18 9.90 -12.68
CA ASP A 256 7.26 8.84 -13.08
C ASP A 256 7.11 8.75 -14.62
N PRO A 257 7.49 7.63 -15.26
CA PRO A 257 7.34 7.45 -16.69
C PRO A 257 5.89 7.50 -17.19
N TRP A 258 4.92 7.20 -16.31
CA TRP A 258 3.49 7.16 -16.62
C TRP A 258 2.76 8.47 -16.28
N VAL A 259 3.49 9.55 -15.95
CA VAL A 259 2.91 10.84 -15.50
C VAL A 259 1.89 11.47 -16.48
N CYS A 260 2.00 11.17 -17.78
CA CYS A 260 1.08 11.67 -18.80
C CYS A 260 0.00 10.65 -19.22
N GLU A 261 0.09 9.39 -18.79
CA GLU A 261 -0.91 8.38 -19.12
C GLU A 261 -2.23 8.62 -18.37
N PRO A 262 -3.37 8.17 -18.94
CA PRO A 262 -3.53 7.53 -20.26
C PRO A 262 -3.87 8.51 -21.41
N ASP A 263 -4.02 9.80 -21.13
CA ASP A 263 -4.59 10.76 -22.10
C ASP A 263 -3.54 11.42 -23.00
N ALA A 264 -2.27 11.31 -22.62
CA ALA A 264 -1.19 12.08 -23.21
C ALA A 264 0.13 11.29 -23.27
N VAL A 265 1.04 11.77 -24.11
CA VAL A 265 2.41 11.27 -24.23
C VAL A 265 3.37 12.27 -23.59
N LEU A 266 4.39 11.75 -22.92
CA LEU A 266 5.47 12.53 -22.34
C LEU A 266 6.48 12.99 -23.41
N GLU A 267 6.50 14.28 -23.70
CA GLU A 267 7.46 14.94 -24.61
C GLU A 267 8.37 15.90 -23.82
N THR A 268 9.52 15.40 -23.35
CA THR A 268 10.42 16.14 -22.43
C THR A 268 11.03 17.42 -23.03
N LYS A 269 11.04 17.54 -24.36
CA LYS A 269 11.59 18.69 -25.10
C LYS A 269 10.57 19.79 -25.39
N LEU A 270 9.28 19.54 -25.17
CA LEU A 270 8.19 20.46 -25.50
C LEU A 270 7.53 21.04 -24.24
N LYS A 271 6.76 22.11 -24.42
CA LYS A 271 5.90 22.70 -23.38
C LYS A 271 4.47 22.89 -23.92
N PRO A 272 3.42 22.39 -23.21
CA PRO A 272 3.48 21.49 -22.05
C PRO A 272 4.13 20.14 -22.40
N GLN A 273 4.73 19.49 -21.40
CA GLN A 273 5.43 18.21 -21.58
C GLN A 273 4.46 17.05 -21.85
N CYS A 274 3.28 17.03 -21.23
CA CYS A 274 2.23 16.08 -21.60
C CYS A 274 1.48 16.57 -22.86
N ARG A 275 1.51 15.78 -23.93
CA ARG A 275 0.86 16.06 -25.22
C ARG A 275 -0.36 15.17 -25.40
N LEU A 276 -1.53 15.78 -25.47
CA LEU A 276 -2.80 15.07 -25.59
C LEU A 276 -2.85 14.17 -26.84
N LEU A 277 -3.40 12.98 -26.67
CA LEU A 277 -3.59 11.98 -27.72
C LEU A 277 -4.94 12.12 -28.44
N TYR A 278 -5.92 12.83 -27.85
CA TYR A 278 -7.31 12.88 -28.34
C TYR A 278 -7.93 11.47 -28.53
N ASN A 279 -7.64 10.55 -27.61
CA ASN A 279 -7.99 9.13 -27.67
C ASN A 279 -9.39 8.81 -27.09
N GLY A 280 -10.24 9.83 -26.88
CA GLY A 280 -11.58 9.66 -26.34
C GLY A 280 -11.61 9.31 -24.84
N LEU A 281 -10.57 9.69 -24.10
CA LEU A 281 -10.48 9.68 -22.64
C LEU A 281 -10.62 11.09 -22.05
#